data_AF-A0A7K2FTF6-F1
#
_entry.id   AF-A0A7K2FTF6-F1
#
_cell.length_a   1.000
_cell.length_b   1.000
_cell.length_c   1.000
_cell.angle_alpha   90.00
_cell.angle_beta   90.00
_cell.angle_gamma   90.00
#
_symmetry.space_group_name_H-M   'P 1'
#
loop_
_entity.id
_entity.type
_entity.pdbx_description
1 polymer ?
#
loop_
_entity_poly.entity_id
_entity_poly.type
_entity_poly.pdbx_seq_one_letter_code
_entity_poly.pdbx_strand_id
1 'polypeptide(L)'
;MATPTDEGRFARHRLIPGWNQDRLSAATVVVVGAGALGNAVVQALALAGVGRLLVCDPDVVAVSNLSRCPLFLPSDVGRPKAETVARALSRLAPDTATSARVAPLVSGVGLAELRDADLVVSCLDSRAARVELATRCNLASATMLDGGTHEWGGQVSVHPPGGRCWACGHDRSSLFVPDSPHSCAAPVRTLPEGASAPVSLLVGAWLANYAVRLLLGLPVGSRLLRVDAAGGAVPVAGRSLAEHPDPGCPLHERIEDADVTRLPLSARDTVGELLLRVDADEEPLTWTGFREAGSVRSPLATGTRLRAASPDTRLARLGVAPREILTVMHPRTSGLRYVELTGETAAAAEVGR
;
A
#
# COMPACT_ATOMS: atom_id res chain seq x y z
N MET A 1 -26.36 29.91 27.39
CA MET A 1 -25.06 29.42 27.89
C MET A 1 -24.28 28.97 26.67
N ALA A 2 -23.25 29.71 26.26
CA ALA A 2 -22.42 29.32 25.13
C ALA A 2 -21.72 28.01 25.49
N THR A 3 -21.95 26.96 24.70
CA THR A 3 -21.21 25.70 24.79
C THR A 3 -19.72 26.04 24.76
N PRO A 4 -18.87 25.47 25.63
CA PRO A 4 -17.43 25.69 25.53
C PRO A 4 -17.03 25.36 24.10
N THR A 5 -16.44 26.33 23.40
CA THR A 5 -15.83 26.08 22.09
C THR A 5 -14.78 25.02 22.32
N ASP A 6 -15.03 23.82 21.81
CA ASP A 6 -14.03 22.75 21.77
C ASP A 6 -12.74 23.33 21.19
N GLU A 7 -11.69 23.43 22.02
CA GLU A 7 -10.35 23.90 21.65
C GLU A 7 -9.40 22.72 21.44
N GLY A 8 -9.93 21.50 21.32
CA GLY A 8 -9.15 20.30 21.05
C GLY A 8 -8.36 20.41 19.74
N ARG A 9 -7.34 19.55 19.59
CA ARG A 9 -6.42 19.51 18.45
C ARG A 9 -7.10 19.59 17.07
N PHE A 10 -8.27 18.98 16.94
CA PHE A 10 -9.03 18.89 15.68
C PHE A 10 -10.22 19.86 15.59
N ALA A 11 -10.38 20.78 16.54
CA ALA A 11 -11.51 21.71 16.60
C ALA A 11 -11.72 22.47 15.29
N ARG A 12 -10.64 22.93 14.64
CA ARG A 12 -10.71 23.64 13.36
C ARG A 12 -11.19 22.75 12.22
N HIS A 13 -10.82 21.48 12.22
CA HIS A 13 -11.30 20.54 11.20
C HIS A 13 -12.78 20.20 11.38
N ARG A 14 -13.27 20.10 12.63
CA ARG A 14 -14.70 19.85 12.93
C ARG A 14 -15.63 20.95 12.40
N LEU A 15 -15.11 22.14 12.11
CA LEU A 15 -15.87 23.23 11.47
C LEU A 15 -16.05 23.04 9.95
N ILE A 16 -15.32 22.11 9.33
CA ILE A 16 -15.41 21.85 7.88
C ILE A 16 -16.67 21.00 7.60
N PRO A 17 -17.55 21.42 6.68
CA PRO A 17 -18.72 20.63 6.30
C PRO A 17 -18.34 19.22 5.83
N GLY A 18 -19.03 18.21 6.36
CA GLY A 18 -18.78 16.80 6.06
C GLY A 18 -17.59 16.18 6.81
N TRP A 19 -16.91 16.92 7.68
CA TRP A 19 -15.86 16.38 8.54
C TRP A 19 -16.44 15.52 9.67
N ASN A 20 -15.85 14.35 9.90
CA ASN A 20 -16.17 13.45 11.00
C ASN A 20 -14.88 12.93 11.61
N GLN A 21 -14.51 13.46 12.78
CA GLN A 21 -13.25 13.10 13.43
C GLN A 21 -13.26 11.66 13.96
N ASP A 22 -14.40 11.18 14.46
CA ASP A 22 -14.50 9.83 15.02
C ASP A 22 -14.24 8.78 13.94
N ARG A 23 -14.80 9.00 12.74
CA ARG A 23 -14.56 8.17 11.55
C ARG A 23 -13.08 8.16 11.15
N LEU A 24 -12.41 9.31 11.14
CA LEU A 24 -10.98 9.38 10.84
C LEU A 24 -10.15 8.68 11.93
N SER A 25 -10.49 8.87 13.20
CA SER A 25 -9.78 8.26 14.33
C SER A 25 -9.95 6.74 14.42
N ALA A 26 -11.00 6.19 13.79
CA ALA A 26 -11.19 4.74 13.65
C ALA A 26 -10.46 4.16 12.42
N ALA A 27 -10.10 5.01 11.45
CA ALA A 27 -9.58 4.59 10.17
C ALA A 27 -8.13 4.06 10.25
N THR A 28 -7.86 3.07 9.41
CA THR A 28 -6.55 2.43 9.21
C THR A 28 -6.10 2.63 7.77
N VAL A 29 -4.93 3.25 7.59
CA VAL A 29 -4.35 3.50 6.26
C VAL A 29 -3.00 2.81 6.14
N VAL A 30 -2.84 2.03 5.07
CA VAL A 30 -1.55 1.45 4.68
C VAL A 30 -0.89 2.38 3.68
N VAL A 31 0.29 2.91 3.99
CA VAL A 31 1.07 3.77 3.10
C VAL A 31 2.31 3.01 2.64
N VAL A 32 2.42 2.78 1.33
CA VAL A 32 3.52 2.06 0.71
C VAL A 32 4.48 3.05 0.06
N GLY A 33 5.70 3.12 0.57
CA GLY A 33 6.72 4.11 0.24
C GLY A 33 6.76 5.24 1.27
N ALA A 34 7.93 5.47 1.85
CA ALA A 34 8.27 6.51 2.81
C ALA A 34 9.23 7.55 2.21
N GLY A 35 9.28 7.66 0.87
CA GLY A 35 9.99 8.71 0.14
C GLY A 35 9.33 10.09 0.29
N ALA A 36 9.56 10.98 -0.68
CA ALA A 36 9.08 12.36 -0.64
C ALA A 36 7.55 12.47 -0.59
N LEU A 37 6.86 11.70 -1.44
CA LEU A 37 5.39 11.61 -1.43
C LEU A 37 4.87 11.01 -0.13
N GLY A 38 5.45 9.88 0.29
CA GLY A 38 5.07 9.20 1.54
C GLY A 38 5.17 10.11 2.74
N ASN A 39 6.28 10.87 2.87
CA ASN A 39 6.47 11.86 3.92
C ASN A 39 5.34 12.90 3.98
N ALA A 40 4.98 13.47 2.82
CA ALA A 40 3.91 14.47 2.75
C ALA A 40 2.54 13.87 3.12
N VAL A 41 2.24 12.68 2.62
CA VAL A 41 0.96 11.99 2.87
C VAL A 41 0.81 11.62 4.33
N VAL A 42 1.76 10.89 4.91
CA VAL A 42 1.65 10.39 6.29
C VAL A 42 1.61 11.55 7.29
N GLN A 43 2.35 12.63 7.04
CA GLN A 43 2.30 13.85 7.85
C GLN A 43 0.90 14.46 7.82
N ALA A 44 0.33 14.66 6.63
CA ALA A 44 -0.99 15.27 6.50
C ALA A 44 -2.10 14.39 7.09
N LEU A 45 -2.06 13.07 6.88
CA LEU A 45 -3.05 12.13 7.43
C LEU A 45 -3.01 12.08 8.96
N ALA A 46 -1.80 12.04 9.55
CA ALA A 46 -1.66 12.05 11.01
C ALA A 46 -2.13 13.38 11.62
N LEU A 47 -1.84 14.51 10.97
CA LEU A 47 -2.35 15.82 11.39
C LEU A 47 -3.87 15.99 11.18
N ALA A 48 -4.46 15.28 10.22
CA ALA A 48 -5.90 15.18 10.07
C ALA A 48 -6.56 14.27 11.13
N GLY A 49 -5.77 13.55 11.92
CA GLY A 49 -6.26 12.66 12.97
C GLY A 49 -6.79 11.33 12.46
N VAL A 50 -6.18 10.79 11.40
CA VAL A 50 -6.33 9.37 11.05
C VAL A 50 -5.83 8.53 12.22
N GLY A 51 -6.59 7.50 12.60
CA GLY A 51 -6.33 6.69 13.78
C GLY A 51 -5.07 5.86 13.69
N ARG A 52 -4.93 5.09 12.60
CA ARG A 52 -3.84 4.14 12.42
C ARG A 52 -3.15 4.30 11.07
N LEU A 53 -1.82 4.38 11.09
CA LEU A 53 -0.98 4.39 9.90
C LEU A 53 -0.02 3.19 9.93
N LEU A 54 -0.01 2.39 8.88
CA LEU A 54 1.02 1.38 8.61
C LEU A 54 1.91 1.89 7.49
N VAL A 55 3.17 2.22 7.80
CA VAL A 55 4.13 2.73 6.81
C VAL A 55 5.08 1.60 6.39
N CYS A 56 5.09 1.24 5.11
CA CYS A 56 5.94 0.19 4.56
C CYS A 56 6.99 0.79 3.63
N ASP A 57 8.27 0.58 3.94
CA ASP A 57 9.39 0.98 3.09
C ASP A 57 10.63 0.16 3.48
N PRO A 58 11.26 -0.57 2.53
CA PRO A 58 12.44 -1.40 2.81
C PRO A 58 13.75 -0.60 2.90
N ASP A 59 13.77 0.65 2.46
CA ASP A 59 15.00 1.41 2.31
C ASP A 59 15.44 2.08 3.61
N VAL A 60 16.68 2.55 3.58
CA VAL A 60 17.26 3.45 4.58
C VAL A 60 17.28 4.89 4.11
N VAL A 61 17.30 5.83 5.05
CA VAL A 61 17.41 7.26 4.77
C VAL A 61 18.77 7.55 4.14
N ALA A 62 18.77 8.16 2.96
CA ALA A 62 19.95 8.66 2.28
C ALA A 62 20.07 10.19 2.40
N VAL A 63 21.29 10.73 2.29
CA VAL A 63 21.55 12.18 2.29
C VAL A 63 20.70 12.89 1.23
N SER A 64 20.57 12.29 0.05
CA SER A 64 19.77 12.85 -1.04
C SER A 64 18.29 12.98 -0.70
N ASN A 65 17.76 12.26 0.31
CA ASN A 65 16.37 12.39 0.73
C ASN A 65 16.11 13.65 1.56
N LEU A 66 17.13 14.18 2.24
CA LEU A 66 17.00 15.32 3.16
C LEU A 66 16.52 16.60 2.48
N SER A 67 16.65 16.71 1.15
CA SER A 67 16.16 17.86 0.39
C SER A 67 14.65 17.86 0.16
N ARG A 68 13.95 16.72 0.36
CA ARG A 68 12.54 16.55 -0.03
C ARG A 68 11.69 15.70 0.93
N CYS A 69 12.28 15.11 1.96
CA CYS A 69 11.59 14.29 2.96
C CYS A 69 11.67 14.98 4.34
N PRO A 70 10.70 15.84 4.70
CA PRO A 70 10.78 16.68 5.89
C PRO A 70 10.75 15.92 7.24
N LEU A 71 10.33 14.65 7.27
CA LEU A 71 10.38 13.83 8.49
C LEU A 71 11.75 13.21 8.75
N PHE A 72 12.72 13.40 7.84
CA PHE A 72 14.08 12.91 7.98
C PHE A 72 15.04 14.02 8.42
N LEU A 73 15.85 13.74 9.42
CA LEU A 73 16.92 14.62 9.87
C LEU A 73 18.29 14.10 9.40
N PRO A 74 19.35 14.95 9.37
CA PRO A 74 20.70 14.50 9.06
C PRO A 74 21.18 13.34 9.96
N SER A 75 20.74 13.30 11.22
CA SER A 75 21.05 12.22 12.17
C SER A 75 20.39 10.87 11.85
N ASP A 76 19.41 10.86 10.93
CA ASP A 76 18.68 9.66 10.55
C ASP A 76 19.31 8.93 9.35
N VAL A 77 20.33 9.51 8.70
CA VAL A 77 21.01 8.87 7.56
C VAL A 77 21.52 7.48 7.94
N GLY A 78 21.17 6.49 7.11
CA GLY A 78 21.46 5.07 7.34
C GLY A 78 20.44 4.31 8.19
N ARG A 79 19.46 4.99 8.80
CA ARG A 79 18.36 4.35 9.54
C ARG A 79 17.22 3.96 8.59
N PRO A 80 16.41 2.93 8.91
CA PRO A 80 15.24 2.58 8.11
C PRO A 80 14.27 3.75 7.94
N LYS A 81 13.78 3.98 6.71
CA LYS A 81 12.87 5.09 6.39
C LYS A 81 11.55 4.95 7.13
N ALA A 82 10.92 3.77 7.07
CA ALA A 82 9.62 3.51 7.70
C ALA A 82 9.64 3.75 9.22
N GLU A 83 10.66 3.24 9.92
CA GLU A 83 10.82 3.45 11.36
C GLU A 83 11.10 4.92 11.71
N THR A 84 11.87 5.61 10.86
CA THR A 84 12.14 7.05 11.05
C THR A 84 10.88 7.88 10.90
N VAL A 85 10.03 7.57 9.90
CA VAL A 85 8.70 8.20 9.76
C VAL A 85 7.85 7.92 11.00
N ALA A 86 7.73 6.66 11.44
CA ALA A 86 6.92 6.31 12.61
C ALA A 86 7.39 7.05 13.88
N ARG A 87 8.71 7.12 14.10
CA ARG A 87 9.32 7.87 15.20
C ARG A 87 9.08 9.38 15.09
N ALA A 88 9.04 9.94 13.90
CA ALA A 88 8.73 11.36 13.71
C ALA A 88 7.26 11.66 13.98
N LEU A 89 6.36 10.80 13.50
CA LEU A 89 4.91 10.94 13.68
C LEU A 89 4.46 10.76 15.13
N SER A 90 5.09 9.88 15.90
CA SER A 90 4.75 9.74 17.33
C SER A 90 4.97 11.03 18.14
N ARG A 91 5.92 11.88 17.70
CA ARG A 91 6.10 13.23 18.26
C ARG A 91 5.16 14.26 17.65
N LEU A 92 4.96 14.18 16.33
CA LEU A 92 4.18 15.18 15.60
C LEU A 92 2.68 15.05 15.81
N ALA A 93 2.15 13.84 15.96
CA ALA A 93 0.74 13.50 16.04
C ALA A 93 0.55 12.27 16.94
N PRO A 94 0.67 12.42 18.28
CA PRO A 94 0.61 11.30 19.22
C PRO A 94 -0.74 10.58 19.24
N ASP A 95 -1.82 11.21 18.78
CA ASP A 95 -3.15 10.61 18.66
C ASP A 95 -3.26 9.60 17.50
N THR A 96 -2.27 9.55 16.60
CA THR A 96 -2.21 8.62 15.48
C THR A 96 -1.25 7.48 15.78
N ALA A 97 -1.78 6.27 15.96
CA ALA A 97 -0.98 5.07 16.14
C ALA A 97 -0.26 4.72 14.83
N THR A 98 1.05 4.95 14.78
CA THR A 98 1.88 4.69 13.60
C THR A 98 2.76 3.48 13.82
N SER A 99 2.72 2.54 12.87
CA SER A 99 3.59 1.36 12.83
C SER A 99 4.41 1.34 11.54
N ALA A 100 5.58 0.70 11.60
CA ALA A 100 6.53 0.63 10.50
C ALA A 100 6.77 -0.82 10.06
N ARG A 101 6.92 -1.02 8.74
CA ARG A 101 7.37 -2.28 8.13
C ARG A 101 8.60 -2.02 7.28
N VAL A 102 9.75 -2.50 7.76
CA VAL A 102 11.04 -2.47 7.06
C VAL A 102 11.22 -3.78 6.30
N ALA A 103 10.44 -3.92 5.22
CA ALA A 103 10.46 -5.11 4.37
C ALA A 103 9.94 -4.74 2.97
N PRO A 104 10.32 -5.50 1.93
CA PRO A 104 9.65 -5.44 0.64
C PRO A 104 8.14 -5.62 0.79
N LEU A 105 7.36 -5.02 -0.11
CA LEU A 105 5.88 -5.00 -0.02
C LEU A 105 5.29 -6.41 0.19
N VAL A 106 5.67 -7.39 -0.63
CA VAL A 106 5.17 -8.79 -0.54
C VAL A 106 5.33 -9.37 0.85
N SER A 107 6.47 -9.18 1.50
CA SER A 107 6.80 -9.80 2.79
C SER A 107 6.50 -8.89 3.98
N GLY A 108 6.25 -7.60 3.73
CA GLY A 108 6.00 -6.59 4.75
C GLY A 108 4.53 -6.38 5.08
N VAL A 109 3.62 -6.59 4.11
CA VAL A 109 2.18 -6.32 4.26
C VAL A 109 1.36 -7.46 3.68
N GLY A 110 0.61 -8.18 4.51
CA GLY A 110 -0.21 -9.31 4.08
C GLY A 110 -1.49 -8.89 3.36
N LEU A 111 -2.05 -9.79 2.55
CA LEU A 111 -3.31 -9.56 1.85
C LEU A 111 -4.47 -9.29 2.81
N ALA A 112 -4.51 -9.90 4.00
CA ALA A 112 -5.54 -9.57 4.99
C ALA A 112 -5.34 -8.17 5.62
N GLU A 113 -4.09 -7.72 5.79
CA GLU A 113 -3.83 -6.33 6.22
C GLU A 113 -4.31 -5.32 5.17
N LEU A 114 -4.17 -5.63 3.87
CA LEU A 114 -4.72 -4.81 2.79
C LEU A 114 -6.25 -4.85 2.75
N ARG A 115 -6.85 -6.04 2.89
CA ARG A 115 -8.32 -6.25 2.91
C ARG A 115 -8.97 -5.45 4.04
N ASP A 116 -8.35 -5.47 5.22
CA ASP A 116 -8.91 -4.86 6.44
C ASP A 116 -8.60 -3.35 6.54
N ALA A 117 -7.77 -2.80 5.65
CA ALA A 117 -7.46 -1.38 5.63
C ALA A 117 -8.59 -0.56 4.99
N ASP A 118 -8.91 0.60 5.58
CA ASP A 118 -9.90 1.52 5.01
C ASP A 118 -9.39 2.17 3.71
N LEU A 119 -8.07 2.32 3.58
CA LEU A 119 -7.41 2.82 2.38
C LEU A 119 -5.95 2.38 2.28
N VAL A 120 -5.52 2.03 1.07
CA VAL A 120 -4.11 1.84 0.73
C VAL A 120 -3.64 3.03 -0.11
N VAL A 121 -2.52 3.66 0.27
CA VAL A 121 -1.93 4.78 -0.47
C VAL A 121 -0.57 4.38 -1.05
N SER A 122 -0.50 4.34 -2.38
CA SER A 122 0.71 4.09 -3.16
C SER A 122 1.51 5.39 -3.31
N CYS A 123 2.65 5.45 -2.63
CA CYS A 123 3.66 6.52 -2.71
C CYS A 123 4.97 6.00 -3.32
N LEU A 124 4.85 5.03 -4.23
CA LEU A 124 5.95 4.30 -4.84
C LEU A 124 6.67 5.13 -5.90
N ASP A 125 7.89 4.75 -6.27
CA ASP A 125 8.70 5.42 -7.29
C ASP A 125 9.11 4.50 -8.44
N SER A 126 8.57 3.27 -8.49
CA SER A 126 8.76 2.38 -9.63
C SER A 126 7.43 1.87 -10.19
N ARG A 127 7.44 1.49 -11.47
CA ARG A 127 6.26 0.89 -12.13
C ARG A 127 6.05 -0.55 -11.67
N ALA A 128 7.12 -1.32 -11.50
CA ALA A 128 7.05 -2.71 -11.05
C ALA A 128 6.38 -2.82 -9.68
N ALA A 129 6.80 -1.99 -8.71
CA ALA A 129 6.19 -1.97 -7.38
C ALA A 129 4.71 -1.55 -7.42
N ARG A 130 4.31 -0.65 -8.34
CA ARG A 130 2.89 -0.28 -8.51
C ARG A 130 2.06 -1.40 -9.08
N VAL A 131 2.58 -2.14 -10.06
CA VAL A 131 1.92 -3.35 -10.59
C VAL A 131 1.75 -4.37 -9.47
N GLU A 132 2.79 -4.56 -8.66
CA GLU A 132 2.77 -5.45 -7.49
C GLU A 132 1.66 -5.07 -6.51
N LEU A 133 1.64 -3.80 -6.07
CA LEU A 133 0.66 -3.29 -5.13
C LEU A 133 -0.76 -3.31 -5.70
N ALA A 134 -0.95 -2.90 -6.95
CA ALA A 134 -2.24 -2.94 -7.61
C ALA A 134 -2.80 -4.36 -7.70
N THR A 135 -1.93 -5.34 -8.02
CA THR A 135 -2.31 -6.77 -8.06
C THR A 135 -2.76 -7.23 -6.68
N ARG A 136 -1.98 -6.93 -5.62
CA ARG A 136 -2.32 -7.33 -4.26
C ARG A 136 -3.59 -6.63 -3.73
N CYS A 137 -3.79 -5.36 -4.06
CA CYS A 137 -5.02 -4.64 -3.71
C CYS A 137 -6.24 -5.24 -4.40
N ASN A 138 -6.14 -5.63 -5.67
CA ASN A 138 -7.25 -6.31 -6.36
C ASN A 138 -7.54 -7.67 -5.72
N LEU A 139 -6.51 -8.48 -5.45
CA LEU A 139 -6.66 -9.77 -4.76
C LEU A 139 -7.37 -9.61 -3.41
N ALA A 140 -7.00 -8.60 -2.63
CA ALA A 140 -7.57 -8.31 -1.31
C ALA A 140 -8.87 -7.50 -1.33
N SER A 141 -9.36 -7.10 -2.52
CA SER A 141 -10.47 -6.15 -2.66
C SER A 141 -10.27 -4.84 -1.87
N ALA A 142 -9.04 -4.32 -1.85
CA ALA A 142 -8.66 -3.09 -1.16
C ALA A 142 -8.75 -1.87 -2.10
N THR A 143 -9.20 -0.73 -1.57
CA THR A 143 -9.15 0.54 -2.32
C THR A 143 -7.72 1.08 -2.33
N MET A 144 -7.18 1.34 -3.53
CA MET A 144 -5.86 1.93 -3.71
C MET A 144 -5.95 3.36 -4.22
N LEU A 145 -5.33 4.30 -3.52
CA LEU A 145 -5.06 5.66 -3.97
C LEU A 145 -3.60 5.75 -4.44
N ASP A 146 -3.37 6.02 -5.72
CA ASP A 146 -2.03 6.12 -6.29
C ASP A 146 -1.64 7.56 -6.56
N GLY A 147 -0.37 7.87 -6.28
CA GLY A 147 0.25 9.10 -6.71
C GLY A 147 1.61 8.87 -7.32
N GLY A 148 1.97 9.73 -8.27
CA GLY A 148 3.28 9.72 -8.90
C GLY A 148 3.73 11.14 -9.24
N THR A 149 5.03 11.38 -9.17
CA THR A 149 5.64 12.67 -9.55
C THR A 149 6.49 12.50 -10.79
N HIS A 150 6.64 13.60 -11.53
CA HIS A 150 7.65 13.83 -12.55
C HIS A 150 8.23 15.24 -12.36
N GLU A 151 9.20 15.64 -13.18
CA GLU A 151 10.04 16.85 -13.01
C GLU A 151 9.28 18.10 -12.52
N TRP A 152 8.22 18.48 -13.24
CA TRP A 152 7.39 19.66 -12.95
C TRP A 152 5.92 19.32 -12.72
N GLY A 153 5.62 18.18 -12.12
CA GLY A 153 4.23 17.82 -11.89
C GLY A 153 4.03 16.40 -11.38
N GLY A 154 2.81 15.93 -11.47
CA GLY A 154 2.47 14.58 -11.09
C GLY A 154 1.04 14.24 -11.35
N GLN A 155 0.61 13.13 -10.76
CA GLN A 155 -0.72 12.61 -10.93
C GLN A 155 -1.24 11.96 -9.66
N VAL A 156 -2.57 11.96 -9.52
CA VAL A 156 -3.31 11.26 -8.47
C VAL A 156 -4.49 10.51 -9.09
N SER A 157 -4.67 9.25 -8.73
CA SER A 157 -5.80 8.42 -9.17
C SER A 157 -6.31 7.48 -8.09
N VAL A 158 -7.62 7.23 -8.10
CA VAL A 158 -8.30 6.31 -7.19
C VAL A 158 -8.65 5.03 -7.94
N HIS A 159 -8.40 3.89 -7.31
CA HIS A 159 -8.66 2.55 -7.83
C HIS A 159 -9.51 1.78 -6.81
N PRO A 160 -10.85 1.84 -6.93
CA PRO A 160 -11.74 1.12 -6.03
C PRO A 160 -11.80 -0.38 -6.37
N PRO A 161 -12.20 -1.24 -5.41
CA PRO A 161 -12.40 -2.67 -5.64
C PRO A 161 -13.40 -2.93 -6.76
N GLY A 162 -13.06 -3.81 -7.69
CA GLY A 162 -13.89 -4.14 -8.86
C GLY A 162 -14.01 -3.04 -9.92
N GLY A 163 -13.40 -1.87 -9.70
CA GLY A 163 -13.28 -0.81 -10.70
C GLY A 163 -12.00 -0.92 -11.52
N ARG A 164 -11.70 0.14 -12.28
CA ARG A 164 -10.47 0.25 -13.05
C ARG A 164 -9.23 0.23 -12.13
N CYS A 165 -8.39 -0.80 -12.26
CA CYS A 165 -7.10 -0.82 -11.57
C CYS A 165 -6.05 0.10 -12.21
N TRP A 166 -4.90 0.24 -11.56
CA TRP A 166 -3.78 1.04 -12.08
C TRP A 166 -3.30 0.56 -13.45
N ALA A 167 -3.15 -0.76 -13.65
CA ALA A 167 -2.64 -1.36 -14.87
C ALA A 167 -3.59 -1.35 -16.08
N CYS A 168 -4.88 -1.01 -15.89
CA CYS A 168 -5.83 -0.90 -17.00
C CYS A 168 -5.33 0.09 -18.06
N GLY A 169 -5.51 -0.21 -19.35
CA GLY A 169 -5.11 0.70 -20.44
C GLY A 169 -3.62 0.98 -20.54
N HIS A 170 -2.77 0.27 -19.80
CA HIS A 170 -1.34 0.18 -20.07
C HIS A 170 -1.07 -0.99 -21.02
N ASP A 171 -0.14 -0.81 -21.95
CA ASP A 171 0.30 -1.90 -22.83
C ASP A 171 0.92 -3.02 -22.00
N ARG A 172 0.69 -4.28 -22.38
CA ARG A 172 1.18 -5.44 -21.62
C ARG A 172 2.69 -5.40 -21.40
N SER A 173 3.46 -5.05 -22.45
CA SER A 173 4.92 -4.86 -22.35
C SER A 173 5.34 -3.78 -21.35
N SER A 174 4.49 -2.77 -21.11
CA SER A 174 4.73 -1.71 -20.13
C SER A 174 4.40 -2.11 -18.69
N LEU A 175 3.75 -3.26 -18.49
CA LEU A 175 3.54 -3.86 -17.16
C LEU A 175 4.72 -4.76 -16.76
N PHE A 176 5.52 -5.20 -17.74
CA PHE A 176 6.70 -6.04 -17.55
C PHE A 176 7.98 -5.21 -17.68
N VAL A 177 8.09 -4.16 -16.86
CA VAL A 177 9.31 -3.36 -16.80
C VAL A 177 10.17 -3.90 -15.64
N PRO A 178 11.48 -4.14 -15.85
CA PRO A 178 12.40 -4.40 -14.75
C PRO A 178 12.24 -3.33 -13.67
N ASP A 179 12.37 -3.72 -12.40
CA ASP A 179 12.27 -2.76 -11.31
C ASP A 179 13.38 -1.72 -11.46
N SER A 180 12.98 -0.49 -11.80
CA SER A 180 13.86 0.65 -11.93
C SER A 180 13.24 1.80 -11.15
N PRO A 181 13.93 2.31 -10.11
CA PRO A 181 13.43 3.42 -9.30
C PRO A 181 13.54 4.72 -10.11
N HIS A 182 12.53 4.97 -10.95
CA HIS A 182 12.41 6.11 -11.85
C HIS A 182 11.00 6.70 -11.75
N SER A 183 10.93 8.03 -11.63
CA SER A 183 9.72 8.85 -11.67
C SER A 183 8.67 8.37 -12.71
N CYS A 184 7.43 8.38 -12.25
CA CYS A 184 6.50 7.30 -12.60
C CYS A 184 5.64 7.63 -13.83
N ALA A 185 5.86 8.79 -14.45
CA ALA A 185 5.10 9.29 -15.59
C ALA A 185 5.93 9.51 -16.86
N ALA A 186 7.26 9.37 -16.81
CA ALA A 186 8.12 9.54 -17.98
C ALA A 186 8.30 8.23 -18.77
N PRO A 187 8.69 8.28 -20.06
CA PRO A 187 9.23 7.12 -20.76
C PRO A 187 10.44 6.58 -20.00
N VAL A 188 10.69 5.26 -20.07
CA VAL A 188 11.88 4.64 -19.46
C VAL A 188 13.13 5.36 -19.97
N ARG A 189 13.82 6.07 -19.08
CA ARG A 189 15.10 6.74 -19.35
C ARG A 189 16.22 5.98 -18.66
N THR A 190 17.43 6.04 -19.23
CA THR A 190 18.66 5.45 -18.69
C THR A 190 19.36 6.34 -17.66
N LEU A 191 18.74 7.44 -17.24
CA LEU A 191 19.32 8.44 -16.33
C LEU A 191 18.42 8.65 -15.11
N PRO A 192 18.98 8.95 -13.93
CA PRO A 192 18.20 9.34 -12.75
C PRO A 192 17.30 10.53 -13.08
N GLU A 193 16.04 10.45 -12.68
CA GLU A 193 15.10 11.57 -12.86
C GLU A 193 15.19 12.58 -11.72
N GLY A 194 15.02 13.84 -12.06
CA GLY A 194 14.93 14.92 -11.09
C GLY A 194 13.71 14.77 -10.19
N ALA A 195 13.90 15.00 -8.89
CA ALA A 195 12.81 15.06 -7.93
C ALA A 195 12.76 16.45 -7.29
N SER A 196 11.58 17.08 -7.29
CA SER A 196 11.37 18.42 -6.77
C SER A 196 10.57 18.37 -5.48
N ALA A 197 11.11 18.92 -4.39
CA ALA A 197 10.42 18.96 -3.10
C ALA A 197 9.07 19.69 -3.16
N PRO A 198 8.95 20.89 -3.79
CA PRO A 198 7.65 21.54 -3.99
C PRO A 198 6.64 20.67 -4.75
N VAL A 199 7.07 19.97 -5.81
CA VAL A 199 6.19 19.09 -6.59
C VAL A 199 5.71 17.90 -5.74
N SER A 200 6.61 17.27 -4.99
CA SER A 200 6.24 16.19 -4.07
C SER A 200 5.25 16.66 -3.00
N LEU A 201 5.41 17.88 -2.46
CA LEU A 201 4.47 18.45 -1.50
C LEU A 201 3.09 18.74 -2.14
N LEU A 202 3.05 19.30 -3.35
CA LEU A 202 1.80 19.56 -4.06
C LEU A 202 1.02 18.28 -4.36
N VAL A 203 1.69 17.27 -4.90
CA VAL A 203 1.06 15.97 -5.22
C VAL A 203 0.69 15.23 -3.93
N GLY A 204 1.56 15.26 -2.92
CA GLY A 204 1.30 14.69 -1.59
C GLY A 204 0.08 15.32 -0.89
N ALA A 205 -0.10 16.63 -1.01
CA ALA A 205 -1.28 17.32 -0.50
C ALA A 205 -2.56 16.88 -1.22
N TRP A 206 -2.51 16.67 -2.53
CA TRP A 206 -3.65 16.13 -3.29
C TRP A 206 -3.99 14.69 -2.89
N LEU A 207 -2.98 13.84 -2.70
CA LEU A 207 -3.17 12.49 -2.17
C LEU A 207 -3.81 12.52 -0.79
N ALA A 208 -3.26 13.30 0.15
CA ALA A 208 -3.80 13.38 1.50
C ALA A 208 -5.24 13.91 1.52
N ASN A 209 -5.54 14.91 0.69
CA ASN A 209 -6.90 15.44 0.55
C ASN A 209 -7.87 14.38 -0.01
N TYR A 210 -7.47 13.63 -1.04
CA TYR A 210 -8.29 12.53 -1.57
C TYR A 210 -8.50 11.43 -0.55
N ALA A 211 -7.45 11.06 0.19
CA ALA A 211 -7.52 10.07 1.26
C ALA A 211 -8.50 10.48 2.36
N VAL A 212 -8.37 11.70 2.90
CA VAL A 212 -9.31 12.21 3.93
C VAL A 212 -10.74 12.21 3.41
N ARG A 213 -10.97 12.65 2.17
CA ARG A 213 -12.32 12.65 1.58
C ARG A 213 -12.89 11.24 1.41
N LEU A 214 -12.09 10.29 0.93
CA LEU A 214 -12.46 8.88 0.82
C LEU A 214 -12.80 8.29 2.19
N LEU A 215 -11.95 8.51 3.19
CA LEU A 215 -12.16 8.03 4.55
C LEU A 215 -13.40 8.64 5.20
N LEU A 216 -13.79 9.86 4.83
CA LEU A 216 -15.02 10.52 5.26
C LEU A 216 -16.26 10.12 4.42
N GLY A 217 -16.09 9.31 3.37
CA GLY A 217 -17.17 8.96 2.43
C GLY A 217 -17.64 10.13 1.57
N LEU A 218 -16.81 11.16 1.41
CA LEU A 218 -17.07 12.30 0.55
C LEU A 218 -16.69 11.96 -0.90
N PRO A 219 -17.41 12.50 -1.90
CA PRO A 219 -17.16 12.14 -3.29
C PRO A 219 -15.79 12.62 -3.75
N VAL A 220 -15.00 11.70 -4.31
CA VAL A 220 -13.77 12.02 -5.06
C VAL A 220 -13.99 11.67 -6.52
N GLY A 221 -13.45 12.47 -7.43
CA GLY A 221 -13.63 12.21 -8.86
C GLY A 221 -12.90 10.94 -9.27
N SER A 222 -13.53 10.11 -10.12
CA SER A 222 -12.93 8.94 -10.78
C SER A 222 -11.88 9.31 -11.85
N ARG A 223 -11.61 10.61 -12.03
CA ARG A 223 -10.69 11.14 -13.04
C ARG A 223 -9.26 11.12 -12.54
N LEU A 224 -8.31 10.87 -13.46
CA LEU A 224 -6.90 11.12 -13.22
C LEU A 224 -6.69 12.61 -13.00
N LEU A 225 -6.27 13.00 -11.80
CA LEU A 225 -5.86 14.36 -11.53
C LEU A 225 -4.43 14.54 -12.04
N ARG A 226 -4.20 15.47 -12.97
CA ARG A 226 -2.84 15.88 -13.35
C ARG A 226 -2.50 17.18 -12.66
N VAL A 227 -1.35 17.21 -12.00
CA VAL A 227 -0.81 18.39 -11.35
C VAL A 227 0.29 18.92 -12.25
N ASP A 228 0.07 20.08 -12.87
CA ASP A 228 1.09 20.82 -13.63
C ASP A 228 1.65 21.92 -12.74
N ALA A 229 2.94 21.83 -12.43
CA ALA A 229 3.65 22.83 -11.62
C ALA A 229 4.55 23.75 -12.46
N ALA A 230 4.60 23.59 -13.79
CA ALA A 230 5.35 24.46 -14.70
C ALA A 230 4.47 25.59 -15.28
N GLY A 231 3.21 25.29 -15.59
CA GLY A 231 2.36 26.13 -16.45
C GLY A 231 1.52 27.22 -15.77
N GLY A 232 1.66 27.46 -14.46
CA GLY A 232 0.90 28.49 -13.76
C GLY A 232 -0.62 28.24 -13.61
N ALA A 233 -1.12 27.07 -14.00
CA ALA A 233 -2.52 26.70 -13.87
C ALA A 233 -2.72 25.49 -12.93
N VAL A 234 -3.70 25.66 -12.04
CA VAL A 234 -4.44 24.71 -11.17
C VAL A 234 -4.33 23.24 -11.61
N PRO A 235 -4.41 22.25 -10.69
CA PRO A 235 -4.58 20.84 -11.06
C PRO A 235 -5.59 20.68 -12.20
N VAL A 236 -5.09 20.22 -13.33
CA VAL A 236 -5.91 19.96 -14.50
C VAL A 236 -6.54 18.60 -14.26
N ALA A 237 -7.83 18.59 -13.93
CA ALA A 237 -8.59 17.35 -13.94
C ALA A 237 -8.48 16.76 -15.35
N GLY A 238 -7.66 15.72 -15.49
CA GLY A 238 -7.31 15.14 -16.77
C GLY A 238 -8.41 14.23 -17.29
N ARG A 239 -8.06 13.53 -18.39
CA ARG A 239 -8.86 12.52 -19.07
C ARG A 239 -9.68 11.68 -18.09
N SER A 240 -10.98 11.57 -18.33
CA SER A 240 -11.82 10.61 -17.61
C SER A 240 -11.21 9.22 -17.78
N LEU A 241 -10.84 8.60 -16.67
CA LEU A 241 -10.52 7.18 -16.70
C LEU A 241 -11.83 6.42 -16.93
N ALA A 242 -11.75 5.27 -17.61
CA ALA A 242 -12.88 4.36 -17.63
C ALA A 242 -13.20 3.96 -16.19
N GLU A 243 -14.49 3.93 -15.83
CA GLU A 243 -14.88 3.50 -14.48
C GLU A 243 -14.78 1.97 -14.36
N HIS A 244 -15.01 1.28 -15.49
CA HIS A 244 -14.95 -0.16 -15.58
C HIS A 244 -13.53 -0.70 -15.80
N PRO A 245 -13.24 -1.91 -15.28
CA PRO A 245 -12.02 -2.63 -15.58
C PRO A 245 -11.84 -2.84 -17.08
N ASP A 246 -10.60 -2.76 -17.56
CA ASP A 246 -10.23 -3.19 -18.91
C ASP A 246 -10.41 -4.71 -19.02
N PRO A 247 -11.25 -5.23 -19.96
CA PRO A 247 -11.50 -6.65 -20.11
C PRO A 247 -10.24 -7.49 -20.40
N GLY A 248 -9.20 -6.88 -20.98
CA GLY A 248 -7.93 -7.55 -21.29
C GLY A 248 -6.89 -7.48 -20.17
N CYS A 249 -7.19 -6.81 -19.06
CA CYS A 249 -6.24 -6.61 -17.98
C CYS A 249 -6.14 -7.88 -17.09
N PRO A 250 -4.92 -8.41 -16.88
CA PRO A 250 -4.73 -9.66 -16.15
C PRO A 250 -4.75 -9.51 -14.61
N LEU A 251 -4.91 -8.29 -14.09
CA LEU A 251 -4.69 -8.00 -12.67
C LEU A 251 -5.98 -7.90 -11.84
N HIS A 252 -7.15 -8.28 -12.37
CA HIS A 252 -8.45 -8.10 -11.71
C HIS A 252 -8.97 -9.34 -10.97
N GLU A 253 -8.12 -10.34 -10.74
CA GLU A 253 -8.48 -11.48 -9.90
C GLU A 253 -8.70 -11.03 -8.44
N ARG A 254 -9.64 -11.66 -7.75
CA ARG A 254 -10.03 -11.33 -6.37
C ARG A 254 -10.16 -12.61 -5.56
N ILE A 255 -9.76 -12.53 -4.30
CA ILE A 255 -10.01 -13.56 -3.29
C ILE A 255 -11.29 -13.14 -2.56
N GLU A 256 -12.35 -13.93 -2.72
CA GLU A 256 -13.61 -13.69 -2.01
C GLU A 256 -13.47 -14.24 -0.58
N ASP A 257 -13.92 -13.49 0.44
CA ASP A 257 -13.73 -13.89 1.85
C ASP A 257 -14.40 -15.23 2.18
N ALA A 258 -15.46 -15.59 1.45
CA ALA A 258 -16.15 -16.87 1.56
C ALA A 258 -15.25 -18.07 1.20
N ASP A 259 -14.21 -17.87 0.40
CA ASP A 259 -13.28 -18.90 -0.04
C ASP A 259 -12.02 -19.00 0.86
N VAL A 260 -11.96 -18.19 1.93
CA VAL A 260 -10.80 -18.09 2.83
C VAL A 260 -11.03 -18.92 4.10
N THR A 261 -10.17 -19.92 4.30
CA THR A 261 -10.08 -20.67 5.56
C THR A 261 -9.12 -19.99 6.52
N ARG A 262 -9.53 -19.76 7.77
CA ARG A 262 -8.68 -19.11 8.78
C ARG A 262 -7.93 -20.12 9.62
N LEU A 263 -6.60 -19.98 9.71
CA LEU A 263 -5.75 -20.80 10.57
C LEU A 263 -5.17 -19.94 11.71
N PRO A 264 -5.10 -20.47 12.95
CA PRO A 264 -4.47 -19.80 14.08
C PRO A 264 -2.94 -19.96 14.02
N LEU A 265 -2.36 -19.58 12.87
CA LEU A 265 -0.94 -19.54 12.60
C LEU A 265 -0.57 -18.12 12.16
N SER A 266 0.69 -17.77 12.30
CA SER A 266 1.29 -16.48 11.98
C SER A 266 2.54 -16.69 11.12
N ALA A 267 3.10 -15.61 10.59
CA ALA A 267 4.37 -15.67 9.86
C ALA A 267 5.57 -16.13 10.73
N ARG A 268 5.42 -16.20 12.07
CA ARG A 268 6.48 -16.69 12.98
C ARG A 268 6.51 -18.21 13.09
N ASP A 269 5.39 -18.85 12.81
CA ASP A 269 5.26 -20.30 12.83
C ASP A 269 6.05 -20.92 11.69
N THR A 270 6.28 -22.22 11.79
CA THR A 270 7.12 -23.00 10.92
C THR A 270 6.34 -23.60 9.75
N VAL A 271 7.06 -23.98 8.69
CA VAL A 271 6.48 -24.74 7.59
C VAL A 271 5.83 -26.03 8.10
N GLY A 272 6.47 -26.75 9.02
CA GLY A 272 5.93 -27.98 9.60
C GLY A 272 4.57 -27.77 10.27
N GLU A 273 4.42 -26.69 11.04
CA GLU A 273 3.14 -26.33 11.69
C GLU A 273 2.05 -26.00 10.67
N LEU A 274 2.39 -25.31 9.58
CA LEU A 274 1.47 -25.07 8.47
C LEU A 274 1.06 -26.39 7.79
N LEU A 275 2.02 -27.27 7.51
CA LEU A 275 1.79 -28.54 6.82
C LEU A 275 0.92 -29.53 7.62
N LEU A 276 0.85 -29.38 8.95
CA LEU A 276 -0.10 -30.12 9.79
C LEU A 276 -1.55 -29.62 9.66
N ARG A 277 -1.78 -28.48 9.00
CA ARG A 277 -3.10 -27.83 8.85
C ARG A 277 -3.58 -27.76 7.40
N VAL A 278 -2.85 -28.37 6.49
CA VAL A 278 -3.22 -28.55 5.08
C VAL A 278 -3.18 -30.04 4.73
N ASP A 279 -4.00 -30.47 3.79
CA ASP A 279 -4.08 -31.87 3.40
C ASP A 279 -2.76 -32.33 2.76
N ALA A 280 -2.44 -33.63 2.86
CA ALA A 280 -1.14 -34.15 2.44
C ALA A 280 -0.83 -33.91 0.95
N ASP A 281 -1.85 -33.84 0.10
CA ASP A 281 -1.72 -33.57 -1.33
C ASP A 281 -1.80 -32.08 -1.70
N GLU A 282 -2.17 -31.18 -0.80
CA GLU A 282 -2.28 -29.74 -1.07
C GLU A 282 -0.91 -29.04 -1.11
N GLU A 283 -0.70 -28.07 -2.00
CA GLU A 283 0.56 -27.32 -2.09
C GLU A 283 0.35 -25.85 -1.68
N PRO A 284 0.72 -25.46 -0.44
CA PRO A 284 0.71 -24.06 -0.04
C PRO A 284 1.84 -23.27 -0.71
N LEU A 285 1.50 -22.09 -1.22
CA LEU A 285 2.37 -21.24 -2.02
C LEU A 285 2.62 -19.90 -1.33
N THR A 286 3.84 -19.38 -1.42
CA THR A 286 4.09 -17.96 -1.19
C THR A 286 3.60 -17.14 -2.38
N TRP A 287 3.33 -15.86 -2.16
CA TRP A 287 3.00 -14.97 -3.27
C TRP A 287 4.22 -14.75 -4.17
N THR A 288 4.03 -14.90 -5.47
CA THR A 288 4.98 -14.37 -6.47
C THR A 288 4.23 -13.46 -7.42
N GLY A 289 4.82 -12.30 -7.70
CA GLY A 289 4.17 -11.32 -8.56
C GLY A 289 4.04 -11.77 -9.99
N PHE A 290 3.32 -10.96 -10.76
CA PHE A 290 3.05 -11.23 -12.16
C PHE A 290 4.35 -11.20 -12.99
N ARG A 291 4.82 -12.36 -13.47
CA ARG A 291 6.04 -12.52 -14.31
C ARG A 291 5.67 -12.72 -15.79
N GLU A 292 6.52 -12.26 -16.71
CA GLU A 292 6.22 -12.11 -18.16
C GLU A 292 5.99 -13.40 -18.96
N ALA A 293 5.28 -13.19 -20.08
CA ALA A 293 4.84 -14.01 -21.22
C ALA A 293 5.43 -15.42 -21.39
N GLY A 294 4.65 -16.42 -20.99
CA GLY A 294 4.91 -17.81 -21.38
C GLY A 294 3.85 -18.82 -20.97
N SER A 295 3.20 -18.68 -19.80
CA SER A 295 2.21 -19.70 -19.40
C SER A 295 1.25 -19.36 -18.28
N VAL A 296 1.44 -18.27 -17.50
CA VAL A 296 0.65 -18.11 -16.27
C VAL A 296 -0.46 -17.09 -16.45
N ARG A 297 -1.71 -17.58 -16.38
CA ARG A 297 -2.93 -16.77 -16.47
C ARG A 297 -3.32 -16.09 -15.14
N SER A 298 -2.79 -16.55 -14.00
CA SER A 298 -3.20 -16.11 -12.66
C SER A 298 -2.00 -15.97 -11.70
N PRO A 299 -1.81 -14.83 -11.01
CA PRO A 299 -0.80 -14.68 -9.96
C PRO A 299 -1.02 -15.63 -8.77
N LEU A 300 -2.25 -16.12 -8.57
CA LEU A 300 -2.60 -17.04 -7.49
C LEU A 300 -2.06 -18.45 -7.73
N ALA A 301 -1.86 -18.84 -8.98
CA ALA A 301 -1.31 -20.15 -9.35
C ALA A 301 0.24 -20.18 -9.38
N THR A 302 0.90 -19.11 -8.98
CA THR A 302 2.37 -18.97 -9.00
C THR A 302 2.92 -18.63 -7.63
N GLY A 303 3.92 -19.39 -7.19
CA GLY A 303 4.56 -19.16 -5.91
C GLY A 303 5.76 -20.06 -5.67
N THR A 304 6.53 -19.73 -4.64
CA THR A 304 7.47 -20.71 -4.07
C THR A 304 6.66 -21.72 -3.27
N ARG A 305 6.87 -23.00 -3.57
CA ARG A 305 6.25 -24.12 -2.87
C ARG A 305 6.76 -24.18 -1.45
N LEU A 306 5.89 -23.95 -0.46
CA LEU A 306 6.28 -23.97 0.94
C LEU A 306 6.68 -25.38 1.39
N ARG A 307 6.13 -26.45 0.78
CA ARG A 307 6.55 -27.84 1.07
C ARG A 307 7.99 -28.14 0.67
N ALA A 308 8.58 -27.38 -0.25
CA ALA A 308 9.96 -27.59 -0.66
C ALA A 308 10.99 -27.09 0.38
N ALA A 309 10.55 -26.31 1.38
CA ALA A 309 11.39 -25.81 2.45
C ALA A 309 11.49 -26.79 3.62
N SER A 310 12.55 -26.65 4.44
CA SER A 310 12.68 -27.44 5.67
C SER A 310 11.50 -27.18 6.63
N PRO A 311 10.91 -28.22 7.26
CA PRO A 311 9.80 -28.07 8.21
C PRO A 311 10.08 -27.08 9.34
N ASP A 312 11.33 -26.94 9.80
CA ASP A 312 11.71 -26.02 10.88
C ASP A 312 11.86 -24.56 10.42
N THR A 313 11.72 -24.30 9.12
CA THR A 313 11.85 -22.95 8.55
C THR A 313 10.63 -22.12 8.94
N ARG A 314 10.85 -20.94 9.52
CA ARG A 314 9.77 -19.98 9.77
C ARG A 314 9.20 -19.42 8.46
N LEU A 315 7.88 -19.28 8.38
CA LEU A 315 7.17 -18.77 7.21
C LEU A 315 7.69 -17.38 6.78
N ALA A 316 7.97 -16.48 7.73
CA ALA A 316 8.53 -15.16 7.45
C ALA A 316 9.88 -15.20 6.72
N ARG A 317 10.72 -16.22 6.94
CA ARG A 317 11.99 -16.39 6.21
C ARG A 317 11.79 -16.75 4.75
N LEU A 318 10.61 -17.25 4.41
CA LEU A 318 10.20 -17.58 3.05
C LEU A 318 9.40 -16.44 2.40
N GLY A 319 9.35 -15.26 3.05
CA GLY A 319 8.66 -14.08 2.53
C GLY A 319 7.16 -14.04 2.78
N VAL A 320 6.63 -14.89 3.67
CA VAL A 320 5.23 -14.81 4.10
C VAL A 320 5.04 -13.60 5.01
N ALA A 321 4.17 -12.68 4.61
CA ALA A 321 3.89 -11.47 5.36
C ALA A 321 3.04 -11.72 6.64
N PRO A 322 3.02 -10.77 7.58
CA PRO A 322 2.04 -10.75 8.66
C PRO A 322 0.61 -10.80 8.12
N ARG A 323 -0.25 -11.63 8.71
CA ARG A 323 -1.63 -11.86 8.25
C ARG A 323 -1.76 -12.08 6.75
N GLU A 324 -0.86 -12.87 6.18
CA GLU A 324 -0.93 -13.21 4.77
C GLU A 324 -2.11 -14.16 4.49
N ILE A 325 -2.68 -14.03 3.29
CA ILE A 325 -3.61 -15.02 2.72
C ILE A 325 -2.80 -15.86 1.72
N LEU A 326 -2.47 -17.09 2.13
CA LEU A 326 -1.73 -18.03 1.31
C LEU A 326 -2.65 -18.68 0.29
N THR A 327 -2.15 -18.86 -0.94
CA THR A 327 -2.82 -19.75 -1.89
C THR A 327 -2.42 -21.19 -1.62
N VAL A 328 -3.40 -22.08 -1.61
CA VAL A 328 -3.20 -23.52 -1.48
C VAL A 328 -3.75 -24.18 -2.74
N MET A 329 -2.86 -24.84 -3.49
CA MET A 329 -3.19 -25.49 -4.75
C MET A 329 -3.47 -26.98 -4.53
N HIS A 330 -4.54 -27.50 -5.13
CA HIS A 330 -4.80 -28.94 -5.20
C HIS A 330 -4.19 -29.51 -6.50
N PRO A 331 -3.08 -30.29 -6.44
CA PRO A 331 -2.36 -30.74 -7.63
C PRO A 331 -3.18 -31.65 -8.55
N ARG A 332 -4.19 -32.34 -8.01
CA ARG A 332 -5.02 -33.29 -8.76
C ARG A 332 -6.17 -32.65 -9.51
N THR A 333 -6.71 -31.54 -9.01
CA THR A 333 -7.88 -30.85 -9.58
C THR A 333 -7.52 -29.50 -10.19
N SER A 334 -6.28 -29.02 -9.98
CA SER A 334 -5.86 -27.64 -10.26
C SER A 334 -6.73 -26.59 -9.57
N GLY A 335 -7.49 -26.99 -8.53
CA GLY A 335 -8.30 -26.09 -7.72
C GLY A 335 -7.42 -25.25 -6.80
N LEU A 336 -7.86 -24.02 -6.54
CA LEU A 336 -7.24 -23.13 -5.56
C LEU A 336 -8.19 -22.96 -4.38
N ARG A 337 -7.63 -22.93 -3.17
CA ARG A 337 -8.30 -22.40 -1.97
C ARG A 337 -7.36 -21.47 -1.24
N TYR A 338 -7.90 -20.68 -0.32
CA TYR A 338 -7.13 -19.63 0.34
C TYR A 338 -7.08 -19.85 1.85
N VAL A 339 -5.93 -19.52 2.45
CA VAL A 339 -5.69 -19.70 3.88
C VAL A 339 -5.17 -18.41 4.51
N GLU A 340 -5.96 -17.79 5.38
CA GLU A 340 -5.54 -16.62 6.16
C GLU A 340 -4.81 -17.05 7.44
N LEU A 341 -3.64 -16.48 7.67
CA LEU A 341 -2.87 -16.62 8.90
C LEU A 341 -3.35 -15.60 9.95
N THR A 342 -4.15 -16.07 10.92
CA THR A 342 -4.81 -15.20 11.93
C THR A 342 -4.08 -15.13 13.27
N GLY A 343 -3.00 -15.88 13.45
CA GLY A 343 -2.20 -15.89 14.66
C GLY A 343 -1.61 -14.53 14.99
N GLU A 344 -1.55 -14.20 16.28
CA GLU A 344 -1.12 -12.88 16.75
C GLU A 344 0.30 -12.54 16.28
N THR A 345 0.46 -11.27 15.88
CA THR A 345 1.79 -10.69 15.72
C THR A 345 2.14 -9.97 17.00
N ALA A 346 3.36 -10.13 17.54
CA ALA A 346 3.76 -9.53 18.82
C ALA A 346 3.49 -8.01 18.95
N ALA A 347 3.30 -7.28 17.84
CA ALA A 347 2.93 -5.87 17.85
C ALA A 347 1.50 -5.60 18.36
N ALA A 348 0.58 -6.59 18.30
CA ALA A 348 -0.77 -6.46 18.86
C ALA A 348 -0.81 -6.68 20.38
N ALA A 349 0.17 -7.39 20.95
CA ALA A 349 0.25 -7.65 22.39
C ALA A 349 0.74 -6.44 23.21
N GLU A 350 1.39 -5.46 22.57
CA GLU A 350 1.93 -4.26 23.23
C GLU A 350 0.99 -3.06 23.23
N VAL A 351 -0.16 -3.13 22.54
CA VAL A 351 -1.19 -2.05 22.53
C VAL A 351 -2.25 -2.26 23.63
N GLY A 352 -2.16 -3.37 24.38
CA GLY A 352 -3.07 -3.73 25.45
C GLY A 352 -2.45 -3.69 26.84
N ARG A 353 -1.73 -2.62 27.21
CA ARG A 353 -1.39 -2.27 28.59
C ARG A 353 -1.32 -0.77 28.78
#